data_AF-A0A2E3R0P6-F1
#
_entry.id   AF-A0A2E3R0P6-F1
#
_cell.length_a   1.000
_cell.length_b   1.000
_cell.length_c   1.000
_cell.angle_alpha   90.00
_cell.angle_beta   90.00
_cell.angle_gamma   90.00
#
_symmetry.space_group_name_H-M   'P 1'
#
loop_
_entity.id
_entity.type
_entity.pdbx_description
1 polymer ?
#
loop_
_entity_poly.entity_id
_entity_poly.type
_entity_poly.pdbx_seq_one_letter_code
_entity_poly.pdbx_strand_id
1 'polypeptide(L)'
;MLDTIDPFRRRSVALALYRMLTSHRFDICVVRNALEATGRDHDRQAYAALRLHHCEHYHAMPPGFHAELASQTLALFERRPVLGDGFLKALAGAAGLDPADAPSLQALTLEPAHA
;
A
#
# COMPACT_ATOMS: atom_id res chain seq x y z
N MET A 1 12.65 -1.03 -3.28
CA MET A 1 11.29 -1.33 -3.78
C MET A 1 10.90 -0.53 -5.02
N LEU A 2 10.98 0.81 -4.98
CA LEU A 2 10.61 1.68 -6.10
C LEU A 2 11.86 2.22 -6.85
N ASP A 3 13.00 1.56 -6.64
CA ASP A 3 14.31 2.02 -7.14
C ASP A 3 14.46 1.99 -8.66
N THR A 4 13.60 1.21 -9.32
CA THR A 4 13.49 1.19 -10.79
C THR A 4 12.57 2.27 -11.34
N ILE A 5 11.83 2.99 -10.49
CA ILE A 5 11.04 4.14 -10.90
C ILE A 5 11.96 5.37 -10.95
N ASP A 6 11.77 6.17 -12.01
CA ASP A 6 12.33 7.51 -12.10
C ASP A 6 12.14 8.28 -10.78
N PRO A 7 13.18 8.96 -10.25
CA PRO A 7 13.15 9.58 -8.94
C PRO A 7 12.01 10.60 -8.76
N PHE A 8 11.58 11.30 -9.83
CA PHE A 8 10.45 12.22 -9.75
C PHE A 8 9.12 11.47 -9.58
N ARG A 9 8.93 10.37 -10.30
CA ARG A 9 7.71 9.55 -10.20
C ARG A 9 7.69 8.70 -8.93
N ARG A 10 8.86 8.30 -8.43
CA ARG A 10 9.03 7.47 -7.23
C ARG A 10 8.32 8.08 -6.03
N ARG A 11 8.53 9.38 -5.78
CA ARG A 11 7.92 10.08 -4.64
C ARG A 11 6.40 10.12 -4.75
N SER A 12 5.86 10.44 -5.92
CA SER A 12 4.43 10.49 -6.17
C SER A 12 3.77 9.12 -6.02
N VAL A 13 4.40 8.07 -6.54
CA VAL A 13 3.93 6.69 -6.41
C VAL A 13 3.97 6.23 -4.94
N ALA A 14 5.07 6.48 -4.24
CA ALA A 14 5.20 6.15 -2.82
C ALA A 14 4.14 6.85 -1.98
N LEU A 15 3.92 8.15 -2.22
CA LEU A 15 2.92 8.94 -1.49
C LEU A 15 1.49 8.45 -1.79
N ALA A 16 1.18 8.11 -3.04
CA ALA A 16 -0.14 7.62 -3.42
C ALA A 16 -0.43 6.26 -2.76
N LEU A 17 0.53 5.33 -2.82
CA LEU A 17 0.43 4.04 -2.13
C LEU A 17 0.30 4.21 -0.62
N TYR A 18 1.14 5.07 -0.02
CA TYR A 18 1.08 5.36 1.41
C TYR A 18 -0.30 5.88 1.80
N ARG A 19 -0.80 6.92 1.13
CA ARG A 19 -2.11 7.48 1.42
C ARG A 19 -3.24 6.47 1.26
N MET A 20 -3.22 5.65 0.22
CA MET A 20 -4.26 4.62 0.04
C MET A 20 -4.24 3.59 1.18
N LEU A 21 -3.06 3.12 1.57
CA LEU A 21 -2.86 2.13 2.63
C LEU A 21 -3.03 2.69 4.05
N THR A 22 -3.08 4.01 4.22
CA THR A 22 -3.34 4.64 5.52
C THR A 22 -4.65 5.42 5.56
N SER A 23 -5.44 5.39 4.49
CA SER A 23 -6.76 6.05 4.42
C SER A 23 -7.87 5.09 4.83
N HIS A 24 -9.11 5.41 4.49
CA HIS A 24 -10.32 4.67 4.86
C HIS A 24 -10.81 3.71 3.76
N ARG A 25 -10.20 3.75 2.56
CA ARG A 25 -10.68 3.02 1.38
C ARG A 25 -9.53 2.49 0.54
N PHE A 26 -9.72 1.29 0.00
CA PHE A 26 -8.82 0.72 -1.00
C PHE A 26 -9.16 1.16 -2.41
N ASP A 27 -8.16 1.59 -3.19
CA ASP A 27 -8.33 1.98 -4.58
C ASP A 27 -7.33 1.28 -5.51
N ILE A 28 -7.80 0.23 -6.19
CA ILE A 28 -7.00 -0.52 -7.15
C ILE A 28 -6.40 0.34 -8.28
N CYS A 29 -7.00 1.51 -8.61
CA CYS A 29 -6.44 2.40 -9.62
C CYS A 29 -5.07 2.96 -9.19
N VAL A 30 -4.88 3.20 -7.89
CA VAL A 30 -3.58 3.63 -7.34
C VAL A 30 -2.55 2.52 -7.50
N VAL A 31 -2.92 1.27 -7.21
CA VAL A 31 -2.06 0.10 -7.39
C VAL A 31 -1.68 -0.08 -8.85
N ARG A 32 -2.64 0.00 -9.78
CA ARG A 32 -2.40 -0.08 -11.22
C ARG A 32 -1.41 0.98 -11.68
N ASN A 33 -1.65 2.25 -11.36
CA ASN A 33 -0.80 3.35 -11.78
C ASN A 33 0.62 3.21 -11.19
N ALA A 34 0.74 2.70 -9.97
CA ALA A 34 2.02 2.40 -9.34
C ALA A 34 2.77 1.28 -10.07
N LEU A 35 2.09 0.19 -10.44
CA LEU A 35 2.68 -0.91 -11.20
C LEU A 35 3.13 -0.46 -12.59
N GLU A 36 2.30 0.30 -13.31
CA GLU A 36 2.66 0.89 -14.61
C GLU A 36 3.91 1.78 -14.49
N ALA A 37 4.03 2.56 -13.42
CA ALA A 37 5.20 3.39 -13.17
C ALA A 37 6.49 2.59 -12.89
N THR A 38 6.39 1.35 -12.41
CA THR A 38 7.55 0.46 -12.24
C THR A 38 8.05 -0.15 -13.55
N GLY A 39 7.21 -0.20 -14.59
CA GLY A 39 7.51 -0.88 -15.85
C GLY A 39 7.78 -2.38 -15.69
N ARG A 40 7.43 -2.99 -14.54
CA ARG A 40 7.67 -4.40 -14.25
C ARG A 40 6.46 -5.24 -14.62
N ASP A 41 6.75 -6.45 -15.12
CA ASP A 41 5.74 -7.50 -15.22
C ASP A 41 5.34 -7.91 -13.79
N HIS A 42 4.05 -7.84 -13.51
CA HIS A 42 3.46 -8.12 -12.21
C HIS A 42 2.53 -9.32 -12.31
N ASP A 43 2.37 -10.02 -11.19
CA ASP A 43 1.47 -11.17 -11.13
C ASP A 43 0.02 -10.72 -11.39
N ARG A 44 -0.49 -11.06 -12.57
CA ARG A 44 -1.84 -10.70 -13.02
C ARG A 44 -2.93 -11.34 -12.18
N GLN A 45 -2.67 -12.52 -11.62
CA GLN A 45 -3.62 -13.22 -10.77
C GLN A 45 -3.70 -12.56 -9.40
N ALA A 46 -2.56 -12.20 -8.82
CA ALA A 46 -2.52 -11.44 -7.57
C ALA A 46 -3.16 -10.05 -7.72
N TYR A 47 -2.91 -9.36 -8.85
CA TYR A 47 -3.60 -8.10 -9.15
C TYR A 47 -5.12 -8.27 -9.32
N ALA A 48 -5.56 -9.33 -9.99
CA ALA A 48 -6.99 -9.63 -10.16
C ALA A 48 -7.68 -9.91 -8.81
N ALA A 49 -7.00 -10.58 -7.87
CA ALA A 49 -7.50 -10.81 -6.53
C ALA A 49 -7.70 -9.50 -5.76
N LEU A 50 -6.73 -8.59 -5.78
CA LEU A 50 -6.87 -7.27 -5.16
C LEU A 50 -7.99 -6.43 -5.77
N ARG A 51 -8.26 -6.60 -7.07
CA ARG A 51 -9.32 -5.85 -7.76
C ARG A 51 -10.72 -6.14 -7.20
N LEU A 52 -10.93 -7.29 -6.56
CA LEU A 52 -12.19 -7.63 -5.91
C LEU A 52 -12.52 -6.70 -4.75
N HIS A 53 -11.50 -6.09 -4.13
CA HIS A 53 -11.62 -5.22 -2.97
C HIS A 53 -11.66 -3.73 -3.35
N HIS A 54 -11.82 -3.41 -4.63
CA HIS A 54 -11.86 -2.03 -5.08
C HIS A 54 -13.02 -1.25 -4.44
N CYS A 55 -12.71 -0.06 -3.93
CA CYS A 55 -13.64 0.83 -3.25
C CYS A 55 -14.21 0.28 -1.92
N GLU A 56 -13.69 -0.82 -1.39
CA GLU A 56 -14.10 -1.30 -0.07
C GLU A 56 -13.59 -0.35 1.03
N HIS A 57 -14.50 0.03 1.94
CA HIS A 57 -14.15 0.82 3.11
C HIS A 57 -13.61 -0.09 4.21
N TYR A 58 -12.46 0.26 4.79
CA TYR A 58 -11.81 -0.59 5.79
C TYR A 58 -12.64 -0.79 7.07
N HIS A 59 -13.47 0.19 7.45
CA HIS A 59 -14.35 0.07 8.62
C HIS A 59 -15.46 -0.99 8.46
N ALA A 60 -15.82 -1.34 7.22
CA ALA A 60 -16.85 -2.32 6.93
C ALA A 60 -16.29 -3.75 6.82
N MET A 61 -14.98 -3.92 6.97
CA MET A 61 -14.26 -5.16 6.76
C MET A 61 -13.82 -5.80 8.08
N PRO A 62 -13.63 -7.13 8.12
CA PRO A 62 -13.21 -7.81 9.33
C PRO A 62 -11.85 -7.29 9.84
N PRO A 63 -11.60 -7.34 11.16
CA PRO A 63 -10.30 -6.97 11.72
C PRO A 63 -9.18 -7.79 11.08
N GLY A 64 -8.07 -7.14 10.73
CA GLY A 64 -6.97 -7.79 10.00
C GLY A 64 -7.04 -7.64 8.48
N PHE A 65 -8.22 -7.40 7.90
CA PHE A 65 -8.39 -7.25 6.45
C PHE A 65 -7.50 -6.16 5.87
N HIS A 66 -7.44 -4.99 6.52
CA HIS A 66 -6.64 -3.87 6.05
C HIS A 66 -5.14 -4.22 6.01
N ALA A 67 -4.62 -4.85 7.06
CA ALA A 67 -3.22 -5.29 7.12
C ALA A 67 -2.92 -6.38 6.08
N GLU A 68 -3.85 -7.30 5.86
CA GLU A 68 -3.73 -8.36 4.86
C GLU A 68 -3.73 -7.78 3.44
N LEU A 69 -4.68 -6.90 3.13
CA LEU A 69 -4.79 -6.22 1.83
C LEU A 69 -3.58 -5.35 1.55
N ALA A 70 -3.05 -4.66 2.57
CA ALA A 70 -1.78 -3.97 2.49
C ALA A 70 -0.67 -4.96 2.14
N SER A 71 -0.48 -6.04 2.89
CA SER A 71 0.57 -7.03 2.60
C SER A 71 0.47 -7.60 1.17
N GLN A 72 -0.73 -7.96 0.72
CA GLN A 72 -0.97 -8.48 -0.64
C GLN A 72 -0.66 -7.44 -1.72
N THR A 73 -1.04 -6.18 -1.52
CA THR A 73 -0.72 -5.07 -2.44
C THR A 73 0.78 -4.92 -2.62
N LEU A 74 1.54 -5.16 -1.57
CA LEU A 74 2.98 -4.94 -1.54
C LEU A 74 3.78 -6.10 -2.09
N ALA A 75 3.25 -7.33 -1.94
CA ALA A 75 3.80 -8.51 -2.58
C ALA A 75 3.92 -8.34 -4.11
N LEU A 76 3.03 -7.52 -4.73
CA LEU A 76 3.12 -7.18 -6.15
C LEU A 76 4.40 -6.42 -6.53
N PHE A 77 5.01 -5.69 -5.59
CA PHE A 77 6.20 -4.88 -5.83
C PHE A 77 7.51 -5.57 -5.40
N GLU A 78 7.47 -6.38 -4.33
CA GLU A 78 8.66 -6.97 -3.70
C GLU A 78 8.92 -8.44 -4.07
N ARG A 79 8.03 -9.13 -4.80
CA ARG A 79 8.10 -10.59 -5.07
C ARG A 79 8.28 -11.46 -3.80
N ARG A 80 8.09 -10.88 -2.62
CA ARG A 80 8.22 -11.53 -1.31
C ARG A 80 7.09 -11.04 -0.41
N PRO A 81 6.60 -11.89 0.50
CA PRO A 81 5.64 -11.46 1.51
C PRO A 81 6.28 -10.39 2.38
N VAL A 82 5.67 -9.20 2.41
CA VAL A 82 6.11 -8.10 3.25
C VAL A 82 5.43 -8.27 4.60
N LEU A 83 6.22 -8.63 5.60
CA LEU A 83 5.78 -8.84 6.99
C LEU A 83 6.27 -7.66 7.85
N GLY A 84 5.33 -6.88 8.41
CA GLY A 84 5.60 -5.91 9.47
C GLY A 84 5.69 -4.43 9.07
N ASP A 85 5.85 -3.58 10.08
CA ASP A 85 5.70 -2.10 10.02
C ASP A 85 6.81 -1.39 9.24
N GLY A 86 7.97 -2.04 9.07
CA GLY A 86 9.13 -1.45 8.38
C GLY A 86 8.81 -1.01 6.95
N PHE A 87 7.77 -1.59 6.37
CA PHE A 87 7.30 -1.24 5.05
C PHE A 87 6.62 0.13 4.96
N LEU A 88 5.66 0.42 5.84
CA LEU A 88 4.96 1.71 5.83
C LEU A 88 5.95 2.85 6.10
N LYS A 89 6.95 2.57 6.96
CA LYS A 89 8.10 3.45 7.20
C LYS A 89 8.94 3.67 5.94
N ALA A 90 9.21 2.61 5.17
CA ALA A 90 9.93 2.72 3.91
C ALA A 90 9.14 3.50 2.84
N LEU A 91 7.82 3.34 2.76
CA LEU A 91 6.96 4.16 1.90
C LEU A 91 6.94 5.62 2.33
N ALA A 92 6.80 5.89 3.64
CA ALA A 92 6.85 7.24 4.18
C ALA A 92 8.17 7.93 3.82
N GLY A 93 9.30 7.26 4.05
CA GLY A 93 10.62 7.75 3.65
C GLY A 93 10.74 8.00 2.13
N ALA A 94 10.24 7.07 1.31
CA ALA A 94 10.23 7.24 -0.16
C ALA A 94 9.28 8.36 -0.64
N ALA A 95 8.23 8.65 0.12
CA ALA A 95 7.32 9.77 -0.10
C ALA A 95 7.88 11.11 0.40
N GLY A 96 9.01 11.10 1.12
CA GLY A 96 9.60 12.27 1.78
C GLY A 96 8.81 12.71 3.01
N LEU A 97 8.16 11.77 3.69
CA LEU A 97 7.54 11.93 5.01
C LEU A 97 8.49 11.38 6.09
N ASP A 98 8.30 11.77 7.34
CA ASP A 98 9.04 11.20 8.45
C ASP A 98 8.62 9.72 8.66
N PRO A 99 9.54 8.75 8.57
CA PRO A 99 9.24 7.35 8.84
C PRO A 99 8.73 7.09 10.27
N ALA A 100 9.01 7.99 11.22
CA ALA A 100 8.49 7.88 12.59
C ALA A 100 6.97 8.10 12.67
N ASP A 101 6.40 8.87 11.75
CA ASP A 101 4.96 9.17 11.68
C ASP A 101 4.14 8.08 10.98
N ALA A 102 4.81 7.07 10.40
CA ALA A 102 4.12 5.99 9.72
C ALA A 102 3.42 5.06 10.74
N PRO A 103 2.10 4.83 10.60
CA PRO A 103 1.39 3.92 11.49
C PRO A 103 1.90 2.50 11.33
N SER A 104 1.82 1.71 12.40
CA SER A 104 2.04 0.27 12.34
C SER A 104 0.92 -0.42 11.53
N LEU A 105 1.22 -1.51 10.83
CA LEU A 105 0.21 -2.39 10.21
C LEU A 105 -0.79 -2.91 11.26
N GLN A 106 -0.35 -3.13 12.50
CA GLN A 106 -1.25 -3.46 13.61
C GLN A 106 -2.12 -2.25 14.04
N ALA A 107 -1.60 -1.03 13.94
CA ALA A 107 -2.39 0.18 14.18
C ALA A 107 -3.41 0.42 13.07
N LEU A 108 -3.25 -0.16 11.87
CA LEU A 108 -4.26 -0.16 10.81
C LEU A 108 -5.40 -1.16 11.06
N THR A 109 -5.23 -2.11 11.98
CA THR A 109 -6.26 -3.08 12.40
C THR A 109 -7.11 -2.60 13.57
N LEU A 110 -6.60 -1.64 14.35
CA LEU A 110 -7.36 -0.90 15.34
C LEU A 110 -7.93 0.30 14.59
N GLU A 111 -9.25 0.42 14.53
CA GLU A 111 -9.92 1.52 13.83
C GLU A 111 -9.25 2.89 14.07
N PRO A 112 -9.28 3.82 13.09
CA PRO A 112 -9.08 5.20 13.45
C PRO A 112 -10.22 5.58 14.39
N ALA A 113 -9.90 5.78 15.67
CA ALA A 113 -10.70 6.64 16.53
C ALA A 113 -10.77 8.00 15.84
N HIS A 114 -11.78 8.20 15.00
CA HIS A 114 -12.17 9.53 14.52
C HIS A 114 -12.74 10.27 15.73
N ALA A 115 -12.05 11.33 16.12
CA ALA A 115 -12.68 12.50 16.72
C ALA A 115 -13.03 13.48 15.61
#